data_AF-A0A6B2LG80-F1
#
_entry.id   AF-A0A6B2LG80-F1
#
_cell.length_a   1.000
_cell.length_b   1.000
_cell.length_c   1.000
_cell.angle_alpha   90.00
_cell.angle_beta   90.00
_cell.angle_gamma   90.00
#
_symmetry.space_group_name_H-M   'P 1'
#
loop_
_entity.id
_entity.type
_entity.pdbx_description
1 polymer ?
#
loop_
_entity_poly.entity_id
_entity_poly.type
_entity_poly.pdbx_seq_one_letter_code
_entity_poly.pdbx_strand_id
1 'polypeptide(L)'
;MDGELWVGYDTFNELLSIRTTTEFLQNKSSKLGEIWKDVQYCVFDAPMHPGHYIERHGYATESISDCNPNIRMIPIEVCMGVDHLKASLQLVTKKKGEGLMLYHPTSPYTSGRTPNLLKVKAYEEEDVKFLSCNPNSYSYLCEQQNGVKVIVKCSGWDYMYPPSSGTVITVKHSGHFKTSLKLKYPFLLRVRTDLNWEELLQTSQDS
;
A
#
# COMPACT_ATOMS: atom_id res chain seq x y z
N MET A 1 17.66 3.34 -14.85
CA MET A 1 17.21 2.36 -13.83
C MET A 1 15.91 2.85 -13.27
N ASP A 2 15.02 1.93 -12.89
CA ASP A 2 13.82 2.25 -12.12
C ASP A 2 14.08 1.96 -10.64
N GLY A 3 13.60 2.85 -9.79
CA GLY A 3 13.87 2.79 -8.35
C GLY A 3 13.01 3.75 -7.56
N GLU A 4 13.06 3.60 -6.25
CA GLU A 4 12.32 4.40 -5.27
C GLU A 4 13.29 5.15 -4.36
N LEU A 5 12.98 6.39 -4.00
CA LEU A 5 13.71 7.09 -2.93
C LEU A 5 13.21 6.61 -1.58
N TRP A 6 14.12 6.24 -0.69
CA TRP A 6 13.80 5.57 0.57
C TRP A 6 14.71 6.04 1.71
N VAL A 7 14.12 6.35 2.87
CA VAL A 7 14.86 6.80 4.07
C VAL A 7 14.64 5.86 5.26
N GLY A 8 13.69 4.92 5.15
CA GLY A 8 13.33 4.03 6.25
C GLY A 8 11.91 3.48 6.12
N TYR A 9 11.53 2.66 7.09
CA TYR A 9 10.14 2.25 7.26
C TYR A 9 9.35 3.35 7.97
N ASP A 10 8.10 3.61 7.56
CA ASP A 10 7.22 4.63 8.19
C ASP A 10 7.75 6.08 8.07
N THR A 11 8.64 6.38 7.11
CA THR A 11 9.30 7.70 6.93
C THR A 11 8.84 8.47 5.69
N PHE A 12 7.68 8.16 5.12
CA PHE A 12 7.17 8.84 3.92
C PHE A 12 7.05 10.37 4.11
N ASN A 13 6.57 10.82 5.28
CA ASN A 13 6.44 12.25 5.59
C ASN A 13 7.81 12.95 5.67
N GLU A 14 8.84 12.24 6.14
CA GLU A 14 10.21 12.75 6.20
C GLU A 14 10.76 12.96 4.78
N LEU A 15 10.58 11.97 3.89
CA LEU A 15 10.98 12.09 2.49
C LEU A 15 10.27 13.26 1.78
N LEU A 16 8.97 13.47 2.05
CA LEU A 16 8.24 14.63 1.54
C LEU A 16 8.78 15.95 2.08
N SER A 17 9.17 16.00 3.36
CA SER A 17 9.79 17.18 3.97
C SER A 17 11.14 17.50 3.33
N ILE A 18 11.97 16.48 3.08
CA ILE A 18 13.26 16.62 2.38
C ILE A 18 13.04 17.17 0.97
N ARG A 19 12.09 16.62 0.21
CA ARG A 19 11.76 17.12 -1.15
C ARG A 19 11.33 18.59 -1.12
N THR A 20 10.39 18.94 -0.25
CA THR A 20 9.85 20.31 -0.13
C THR A 20 10.95 21.30 0.26
N THR A 21 11.83 20.91 1.18
CA THR A 21 12.97 21.73 1.62
C THR A 21 13.99 21.89 0.49
N THR A 22 14.22 20.85 -0.30
CA THR A 22 15.09 20.91 -1.49
C THR A 22 14.60 21.93 -2.51
N GLU A 23 13.28 21.93 -2.80
CA GLU A 23 12.64 22.90 -3.69
C GLU A 23 12.83 24.34 -3.19
N PHE A 24 12.66 24.57 -1.89
CA PHE A 24 12.84 25.90 -1.28
C PHE A 24 14.29 26.39 -1.31
N LEU A 25 15.27 25.49 -1.15
CA LEU A 25 16.69 25.85 -1.04
C LEU A 25 17.37 26.19 -2.39
N GLN A 26 16.67 26.08 -3.52
CA GLN A 26 17.13 26.52 -4.86
C GLN A 26 18.60 26.16 -5.18
N ASN A 27 19.04 24.94 -4.88
CA ASN A 27 20.39 24.44 -5.19
C ASN A 27 21.55 25.06 -4.37
N LYS A 28 21.33 25.53 -3.14
CA LYS A 28 22.43 25.82 -2.19
C LYS A 28 23.14 24.51 -1.79
N SER A 29 24.15 24.13 -2.57
CA SER A 29 24.80 22.81 -2.60
C SER A 29 25.24 22.24 -1.25
N SER A 30 25.76 23.07 -0.34
CA SER A 30 26.28 22.57 0.95
C SER A 30 25.19 22.10 1.91
N LYS A 31 24.00 22.71 1.88
CA LYS A 31 22.87 22.28 2.72
C LYS A 31 22.11 21.09 2.13
N LEU A 32 22.17 20.92 0.80
CA LEU A 32 21.56 19.79 0.12
C LEU A 32 22.25 18.47 0.46
N GLY A 33 23.58 18.44 0.53
CA GLY A 33 24.32 17.24 0.92
C GLY A 33 23.88 16.69 2.29
N GLU A 34 23.68 17.56 3.27
CA GLU A 34 23.26 17.17 4.62
C GLU A 34 21.85 16.58 4.68
N ILE A 35 20.88 17.15 3.95
CA ILE A 35 19.49 16.67 4.00
C ILE A 35 19.26 15.40 3.16
N TRP A 36 20.12 15.12 2.18
CA TRP A 36 20.04 13.94 1.32
C TRP A 36 20.95 12.78 1.76
N LYS A 37 21.81 12.99 2.77
CA LYS A 37 22.84 12.02 3.18
C LYS A 37 22.29 10.63 3.52
N ASP A 38 21.10 10.57 4.12
CA ASP A 38 20.46 9.32 4.56
C ASP A 38 19.49 8.77 3.50
N VAL A 39 19.19 9.53 2.45
CA VAL A 39 18.28 9.12 1.38
C VAL A 39 18.96 8.08 0.51
N GLN A 40 18.26 6.96 0.31
CA GLN A 40 18.69 5.86 -0.56
C GLN A 40 17.88 5.88 -1.85
N TYR A 41 18.53 5.68 -2.99
CA TYR A 41 17.87 5.30 -4.23
C TYR A 41 17.88 3.77 -4.35
N CYS A 42 16.71 3.17 -4.10
CA CYS A 42 16.51 1.73 -4.10
C CYS A 42 16.04 1.25 -5.47
N VAL A 43 16.96 0.73 -6.28
CA VAL A 43 16.71 0.22 -7.63
C VAL A 43 15.98 -1.11 -7.57
N PHE A 44 15.00 -1.33 -8.45
CA PHE A 44 14.24 -2.59 -8.53
C PHE A 44 14.09 -3.18 -9.94
N ASP A 45 14.36 -2.41 -11.00
CA ASP A 45 14.29 -2.91 -12.39
C ASP A 45 15.17 -2.08 -13.35
N ALA A 46 15.47 -2.65 -14.52
CA ALA A 46 16.15 -2.01 -15.64
C ALA A 46 15.25 -2.08 -16.90
N PRO A 47 14.25 -1.19 -17.06
CA PRO A 47 13.22 -1.28 -18.11
C PRO A 47 13.73 -1.35 -19.55
N MET A 48 14.91 -0.77 -19.82
CA MET A 48 15.51 -0.74 -21.15
C MET A 48 16.25 -2.04 -21.51
N HIS A 49 16.47 -2.93 -20.55
CA HIS A 49 17.09 -4.21 -20.80
C HIS A 49 16.06 -5.17 -21.45
N PRO A 50 16.39 -5.82 -22.58
CA PRO A 50 15.41 -6.60 -23.37
C PRO A 50 15.01 -7.94 -22.74
N GLY A 51 15.75 -8.40 -21.73
CA GLY A 51 15.53 -9.68 -21.06
C GLY A 51 14.33 -9.73 -20.09
N HIS A 52 14.13 -10.92 -19.53
CA HIS A 52 13.15 -11.19 -18.48
C HIS A 52 13.56 -10.58 -17.13
N TYR A 53 12.64 -10.55 -16.16
CA TYR A 53 12.86 -9.87 -14.89
C TYR A 53 14.16 -10.28 -14.18
N ILE A 54 14.49 -11.56 -14.15
CA ILE A 54 15.74 -12.04 -13.51
C ILE A 54 16.99 -11.46 -14.20
N GLU A 55 16.99 -11.42 -15.54
CA GLU A 55 18.11 -10.84 -16.31
C GLU A 55 18.19 -9.33 -16.12
N ARG A 56 17.04 -8.64 -16.08
CA ARG A 56 17.00 -7.19 -15.81
C ARG A 56 17.47 -6.85 -14.39
N HIS A 57 17.10 -7.66 -13.40
CA HIS A 57 17.54 -7.52 -12.01
C HIS A 57 19.05 -7.73 -11.89
N GLY A 58 19.60 -8.77 -12.53
CA GLY A 58 21.04 -9.02 -12.58
C GLY A 58 21.80 -7.87 -13.24
N TYR A 59 21.36 -7.44 -14.43
CA TYR A 59 21.93 -6.28 -15.12
C TYR A 59 21.89 -5.00 -14.27
N ALA A 60 20.77 -4.73 -13.61
CA ALA A 60 20.62 -3.58 -12.72
C ALA A 60 21.61 -3.64 -11.55
N THR A 61 21.77 -4.82 -10.95
CA THR A 61 22.69 -5.06 -9.83
C THR A 61 24.14 -4.80 -10.23
N GLU A 62 24.57 -5.35 -11.37
CA GLU A 62 25.93 -5.15 -11.92
C GLU A 62 26.17 -3.68 -12.28
N SER A 63 25.18 -3.04 -12.92
CA SER A 63 25.31 -1.64 -13.37
C SER A 63 25.46 -0.63 -12.24
N ILE A 64 25.05 -0.98 -11.02
CA ILE A 64 25.14 -0.09 -9.84
C ILE A 64 26.20 -0.52 -8.83
N SER A 65 27.01 -1.55 -9.11
CA SER A 65 27.97 -2.09 -8.14
C SER A 65 28.99 -1.05 -7.67
N ASP A 66 29.39 -0.15 -8.57
CA ASP A 66 30.43 0.86 -8.34
C ASP A 66 29.83 2.26 -8.07
N CYS A 67 28.51 2.32 -7.85
CA CYS A 67 27.83 3.57 -7.56
C CYS A 67 28.04 4.04 -6.11
N ASN A 68 27.59 5.27 -5.83
CA ASN A 68 27.57 5.83 -4.48
C ASN A 68 26.82 4.89 -3.50
N PRO A 69 27.25 4.78 -2.22
CA PRO A 69 26.61 3.94 -1.21
C PRO A 69 25.11 4.23 -0.97
N ASN A 70 24.62 5.41 -1.35
CA ASN A 70 23.21 5.76 -1.33
C ASN A 70 22.39 5.09 -2.45
N ILE A 71 23.01 4.38 -3.39
CA ILE A 71 22.33 3.62 -4.44
C ILE A 71 22.43 2.14 -4.11
N ARG A 72 21.29 1.45 -4.02
CA ARG A 72 21.27 0.02 -3.68
C ARG A 72 20.22 -0.74 -4.47
N MET A 73 20.47 -2.02 -4.69
CA MET A 73 19.48 -2.93 -5.27
C MET A 73 18.49 -3.40 -4.21
N ILE A 74 17.20 -3.46 -4.54
CA ILE A 74 16.19 -4.15 -3.73
C ILE A 74 16.41 -5.67 -3.89
N PRO A 75 16.59 -6.42 -2.78
CA PRO A 75 16.76 -7.86 -2.84
C PRO A 75 15.48 -8.54 -3.31
N ILE A 76 15.65 -9.63 -4.06
CA ILE A 76 14.56 -10.50 -4.50
C ILE A 76 14.72 -11.89 -3.88
N GLU A 77 13.59 -12.57 -3.68
CA GLU A 77 13.55 -13.96 -3.23
C GLU A 77 12.57 -14.75 -4.10
N VAL A 78 12.84 -16.04 -4.32
CA VAL A 78 11.92 -16.92 -5.04
C VAL A 78 10.72 -17.22 -4.16
N CYS A 79 9.52 -16.92 -4.65
CA CYS A 79 8.29 -17.21 -3.93
C CYS A 79 7.97 -18.73 -4.00
N MET A 80 8.17 -19.44 -2.90
CA MET A 80 7.93 -20.89 -2.80
C MET A 80 6.44 -21.28 -2.68
N GLY A 81 5.52 -20.30 -2.70
CA GLY A 81 4.09 -20.53 -2.58
C GLY A 81 3.40 -19.54 -1.64
N VAL A 82 2.10 -19.73 -1.44
CA VAL A 82 1.23 -18.80 -0.70
C VAL A 82 1.66 -18.66 0.77
N ASP A 83 2.08 -19.75 1.42
CA ASP A 83 2.49 -19.70 2.83
C ASP A 83 3.80 -18.94 3.02
N HIS A 84 4.76 -19.13 2.10
CA HIS A 84 5.99 -18.34 2.07
C HIS A 84 5.67 -16.85 1.89
N LEU A 85 4.81 -16.53 0.91
CA LEU A 85 4.37 -15.15 0.65
C LEU A 85 3.73 -14.49 1.89
N LYS A 86 2.86 -15.24 2.60
CA LYS A 86 2.23 -14.74 3.84
C LYS A 86 3.26 -14.51 4.95
N ALA A 87 4.21 -15.42 5.13
CA ALA A 87 5.28 -15.27 6.12
C ALA A 87 6.17 -14.06 5.81
N SER A 88 6.63 -13.91 4.56
CA SER A 88 7.42 -12.76 4.12
C SER A 88 6.65 -11.44 4.31
N LEU A 89 5.35 -11.43 3.98
CA LEU A 89 4.49 -10.26 4.18
C LEU A 89 4.41 -9.89 5.66
N GLN A 90 4.21 -10.85 6.55
CA GLN A 90 4.18 -10.61 8.00
C GLN A 90 5.50 -10.02 8.52
N LEU A 91 6.64 -10.51 8.04
CA LEU A 91 7.95 -9.97 8.42
C LEU A 91 8.12 -8.51 8.00
N VAL A 92 7.69 -8.17 6.78
CA VAL A 92 7.73 -6.79 6.28
C VAL A 92 6.75 -5.90 7.06
N THR A 93 5.52 -6.35 7.29
CA THR A 93 4.51 -5.60 8.05
C THR A 93 4.93 -5.36 9.50
N LYS A 94 5.61 -6.31 10.17
CA LYS A 94 6.18 -6.12 11.51
C LYS A 94 7.19 -4.98 11.57
N LYS A 95 7.90 -4.72 10.48
CA LYS A 95 8.82 -3.57 10.33
C LYS A 95 8.09 -2.28 9.91
N LYS A 96 6.76 -2.29 9.86
CA LYS A 96 5.91 -1.23 9.27
C LYS A 96 6.14 -0.99 7.78
N GLY A 97 6.60 -2.02 7.05
CA GLY A 97 6.64 -1.99 5.60
C GLY A 97 5.24 -2.10 4.98
N GLU A 98 5.09 -1.51 3.81
CA GLU A 98 3.80 -1.42 3.12
C GLU A 98 3.33 -2.75 2.53
N GLY A 99 4.26 -3.59 2.06
CA GLY A 99 3.95 -4.87 1.45
C GLY A 99 5.09 -5.41 0.60
N LEU A 100 4.74 -6.34 -0.29
CA LEU A 100 5.63 -7.02 -1.21
C LEU A 100 5.22 -6.74 -2.67
N MET A 101 6.20 -6.81 -3.57
CA MET A 101 5.97 -6.83 -5.02
C MET A 101 6.30 -8.22 -5.55
N LEU A 102 5.37 -8.81 -6.30
CA LEU A 102 5.55 -10.09 -6.98
C LEU A 102 5.75 -9.86 -8.46
N TYR A 103 6.93 -10.22 -8.96
CA TYR A 103 7.29 -10.18 -10.36
C TYR A 103 7.17 -11.58 -10.96
N HIS A 104 6.54 -11.69 -12.12
CA HIS A 104 6.60 -12.92 -12.90
C HIS A 104 8.02 -13.11 -13.45
N PRO A 105 8.71 -14.24 -13.13
CA PRO A 105 10.15 -14.37 -13.34
C PRO A 105 10.55 -14.25 -14.81
N THR A 106 9.71 -14.77 -15.71
CA THR A 106 9.95 -14.76 -17.17
C THR A 106 9.17 -13.67 -17.90
N SER A 107 8.70 -12.63 -17.20
CA SER A 107 7.98 -11.54 -17.88
C SER A 107 8.96 -10.53 -18.50
N PRO A 108 8.76 -10.13 -19.76
CA PRO A 108 9.41 -8.94 -20.29
C PRO A 108 8.89 -7.69 -19.59
N TYR A 109 9.65 -6.60 -19.65
CA TYR A 109 9.15 -5.32 -19.15
C TYR A 109 7.90 -4.90 -19.94
N THR A 110 6.92 -4.34 -19.25
CA THR A 110 5.71 -3.79 -19.88
C THR A 110 5.38 -2.48 -19.21
N SER A 111 5.22 -1.42 -19.99
CA SER A 111 4.76 -0.14 -19.46
C SER A 111 3.29 -0.22 -19.07
N GLY A 112 2.92 0.42 -17.96
CA GLY A 112 1.54 0.48 -17.48
C GLY A 112 1.09 -0.76 -16.70
N ARG A 113 -0.22 -1.01 -16.69
CA ARG A 113 -0.83 -2.08 -15.87
C ARG A 113 -0.62 -3.44 -16.54
N THR A 114 -0.04 -4.37 -15.80
CA THR A 114 0.23 -5.74 -16.26
C THR A 114 -0.18 -6.76 -15.20
N PRO A 115 -0.67 -7.95 -15.58
CA PRO A 115 -0.88 -9.06 -14.64
C PRO A 115 0.43 -9.68 -14.13
N ASN A 116 1.57 -9.37 -14.77
CA ASN A 116 2.88 -9.92 -14.43
C ASN A 116 3.56 -9.23 -13.24
N LEU A 117 2.94 -8.19 -12.69
CA LEU A 117 3.43 -7.45 -11.54
C LEU A 117 2.28 -7.23 -10.55
N LEU A 118 2.35 -7.91 -9.41
CA LEU A 118 1.32 -7.84 -8.37
C LEU A 118 1.86 -7.17 -7.12
N LYS A 119 1.03 -6.35 -6.49
CA LYS A 119 1.29 -5.72 -5.19
C LYS A 119 0.53 -6.48 -4.11
N VAL A 120 1.25 -7.01 -3.14
CA VAL A 120 0.70 -7.79 -2.03
C VAL A 120 0.84 -6.98 -0.76
N LYS A 121 -0.29 -6.64 -0.13
CA LYS A 121 -0.33 -5.84 1.09
C LYS A 121 -1.17 -6.55 2.14
N ALA A 122 -0.78 -6.39 3.39
CA ALA A 122 -1.64 -6.78 4.50
C ALA A 122 -2.88 -5.87 4.51
N TYR A 123 -4.02 -6.45 4.86
CA TYR A 123 -5.23 -5.70 5.17
C TYR A 123 -5.83 -6.25 6.46
N GLU A 124 -6.54 -5.39 7.15
CA GLU A 124 -7.39 -5.73 8.28
C GLU A 124 -8.84 -5.75 7.80
N GLU A 125 -9.70 -6.47 8.50
CA GLU A 125 -11.13 -6.50 8.26
C GLU A 125 -11.84 -5.81 9.42
N GLU A 126 -12.80 -4.95 9.10
CA GLU A 126 -13.66 -4.29 10.09
C GLU A 126 -15.09 -4.29 9.60
N ASP A 127 -16.03 -4.53 10.52
CA ASP A 127 -17.46 -4.44 10.25
C ASP A 127 -17.94 -3.00 10.45
N VAL A 128 -18.62 -2.46 9.44
CA VAL A 128 -19.18 -1.10 9.44
C VAL A 128 -20.64 -1.13 9.05
N LYS A 129 -21.42 -0.14 9.49
CA LYS A 129 -22.82 0.02 9.09
C LYS A 129 -22.92 0.75 7.76
N PHE A 130 -23.58 0.15 6.78
CA PHE A 130 -23.95 0.83 5.55
C PHE A 130 -25.03 1.88 5.82
N LEU A 131 -24.80 3.13 5.39
CA LEU A 131 -25.79 4.20 5.52
C LEU A 131 -26.49 4.45 4.19
N SER A 132 -25.72 4.71 3.13
CA SER A 132 -26.24 5.01 1.80
C SER A 132 -25.14 4.97 0.73
N CYS A 133 -25.52 4.97 -0.54
CA CYS A 133 -24.60 5.22 -1.65
C CYS A 133 -24.10 6.68 -1.63
N ASN A 134 -22.82 6.88 -1.94
CA ASN A 134 -22.24 8.21 -2.07
C ASN A 134 -22.57 8.80 -3.45
N PRO A 135 -23.31 9.92 -3.54
CA PRO A 135 -23.74 10.48 -4.84
C PRO A 135 -22.59 10.95 -5.74
N ASN A 136 -21.41 11.18 -5.17
CA ASN A 136 -20.28 11.79 -5.90
C ASN A 136 -19.27 10.77 -6.44
N SER A 137 -19.38 9.48 -6.08
CA SER A 137 -18.51 8.43 -6.63
C SER A 137 -19.04 7.03 -6.31
N TYR A 138 -18.62 6.02 -7.09
CA TYR A 138 -18.89 4.60 -6.83
C TYR A 138 -18.28 4.14 -5.48
N SER A 139 -19.00 4.40 -4.40
CA SER A 139 -18.63 4.17 -3.01
C SER A 139 -19.85 4.29 -2.11
N TYR A 140 -19.72 3.83 -0.87
CA TYR A 140 -20.72 3.94 0.17
C TYR A 140 -20.32 4.94 1.24
N LEU A 141 -21.32 5.54 1.87
CA LEU A 141 -21.20 6.21 3.16
C LEU A 141 -21.51 5.18 4.25
N CYS A 142 -20.57 5.01 5.17
CA CYS A 142 -20.67 4.02 6.24
C CYS A 142 -20.35 4.66 7.60
N GLU A 143 -20.73 3.98 8.67
CA GLU A 143 -20.40 4.32 10.05
C GLU A 143 -19.55 3.20 10.67
N GLN A 144 -18.38 3.57 11.19
CA GLN A 144 -17.53 2.67 11.96
C GLN A 144 -18.08 2.46 13.38
N GLN A 145 -17.61 1.42 14.08
CA GLN A 145 -18.07 1.13 15.44
C GLN A 145 -17.75 2.25 16.44
N ASN A 146 -16.70 3.02 16.17
CA ASN A 146 -16.35 4.23 16.93
C ASN A 146 -17.24 5.46 16.61
N GLY A 147 -18.32 5.29 15.84
CA GLY A 147 -19.24 6.36 15.42
C GLY A 147 -18.72 7.26 14.29
N VAL A 148 -17.50 7.03 13.81
CA VAL A 148 -16.90 7.86 12.76
C VAL A 148 -17.46 7.48 11.38
N LYS A 149 -17.92 8.47 10.62
CA LYS A 149 -18.36 8.28 9.23
C LYS A 149 -17.19 8.17 8.26
N VAL A 150 -17.23 7.14 7.42
CA VAL A 150 -16.17 6.82 6.45
C VAL A 150 -16.76 6.53 5.07
N ILE A 151 -15.98 6.84 4.03
CA ILE A 151 -16.30 6.48 2.65
C ILE A 151 -15.66 5.13 2.35
N VAL A 152 -16.46 4.15 1.97
CA VAL A 152 -16.01 2.79 1.61
C VAL A 152 -16.10 2.61 0.10
N LYS A 153 -15.01 2.26 -0.57
CA LYS A 153 -15.04 1.96 -2.01
C LYS A 153 -15.73 0.62 -2.25
N CYS A 154 -16.47 0.50 -3.34
CA CYS A 154 -17.17 -0.72 -3.74
C CYS A 154 -17.03 -0.92 -5.26
N SER A 155 -17.43 -2.08 -5.78
CA SER A 155 -17.51 -2.26 -7.23
C SER A 155 -18.69 -1.47 -7.81
N GLY A 156 -18.70 -1.28 -9.14
CA GLY A 156 -19.84 -0.70 -9.83
C GLY A 156 -21.11 -1.54 -9.69
N TRP A 157 -20.97 -2.88 -9.63
CA TRP A 157 -22.08 -3.80 -9.41
C TRP A 157 -22.70 -3.60 -8.03
N ASP A 158 -21.87 -3.59 -6.98
CA ASP A 158 -22.32 -3.36 -5.61
C ASP A 158 -23.01 -1.99 -5.49
N TYR A 159 -22.49 -0.97 -6.17
CA TYR A 159 -23.10 0.36 -6.14
C TYR A 159 -24.50 0.40 -6.77
N MET A 160 -24.74 -0.37 -7.85
CA MET A 160 -26.05 -0.48 -8.49
C MET A 160 -27.04 -1.33 -7.69
N TYR A 161 -26.54 -2.28 -6.90
CA TYR A 161 -27.34 -3.19 -6.08
C TYR A 161 -26.92 -3.12 -4.61
N PRO A 162 -27.08 -1.96 -3.95
CA PRO A 162 -26.62 -1.78 -2.58
C PRO A 162 -27.49 -2.56 -1.58
N PRO A 163 -26.93 -2.93 -0.42
CA PRO A 163 -27.73 -3.46 0.68
C PRO A 163 -28.68 -2.39 1.24
N SER A 164 -29.63 -2.81 2.09
CA SER A 164 -30.51 -1.87 2.78
C SER A 164 -29.73 -1.03 3.80
N SER A 165 -30.13 0.23 3.99
CA SER A 165 -29.56 1.10 5.04
C SER A 165 -29.62 0.41 6.41
N GLY A 166 -28.55 0.53 7.20
CA GLY A 166 -28.40 -0.17 8.48
C GLY A 166 -27.72 -1.54 8.38
N THR A 167 -27.60 -2.12 7.19
CA THR A 167 -26.94 -3.43 7.01
C THR A 167 -25.46 -3.37 7.40
N VAL A 168 -25.00 -4.39 8.12
CA VAL A 168 -23.57 -4.56 8.42
C VAL A 168 -22.84 -5.05 7.18
N ILE A 169 -21.70 -4.44 6.88
CA ILE A 169 -20.79 -4.88 5.83
C ILE A 169 -19.40 -5.05 6.42
N THR A 170 -18.68 -6.09 5.99
CA THR A 170 -17.26 -6.22 6.29
C THR A 170 -16.47 -5.51 5.20
N VAL A 171 -15.52 -4.67 5.60
CA VAL A 171 -14.60 -3.99 4.70
C VAL A 171 -13.18 -4.42 4.98
N LYS A 172 -12.34 -4.48 3.94
CA LYS A 172 -10.90 -4.55 4.10
C LYS A 172 -10.30 -3.16 4.12
N HIS A 173 -9.31 -2.90 4.99
CA HIS A 173 -8.66 -1.60 5.12
C HIS A 173 -7.18 -1.75 5.50
N SER A 174 -6.41 -0.66 5.41
CA SER A 174 -4.97 -0.61 5.74
C SER A 174 -4.73 0.06 7.11
N GLY A 175 -5.52 -0.33 8.11
CA GLY A 175 -5.52 0.27 9.45
C GLY A 175 -6.26 1.61 9.51
N HIS A 176 -5.87 2.47 10.46
CA HIS A 176 -6.57 3.70 10.82
C HIS A 176 -5.70 4.97 10.63
N PHE A 177 -6.33 6.10 10.29
CA PHE A 177 -5.70 7.42 10.39
C PHE A 177 -5.58 7.83 11.86
N LYS A 178 -4.36 8.18 12.31
CA LYS A 178 -4.09 8.53 13.72
C LYS A 178 -4.92 9.72 14.23
N THR A 179 -5.23 10.68 13.36
CA THR A 179 -5.92 11.92 13.74
C THR A 179 -7.44 11.79 13.69
N SER A 180 -7.98 11.24 12.60
CA SER A 180 -9.43 11.17 12.38
C SER A 180 -10.06 9.86 12.86
N LEU A 181 -9.24 8.84 13.19
CA LEU A 181 -9.67 7.48 13.50
C LEU A 181 -10.51 6.84 12.39
N LYS A 182 -10.44 7.38 11.15
CA LYS A 182 -11.08 6.80 9.98
C LYS A 182 -10.27 5.62 9.44
N LEU A 183 -10.95 4.63 8.87
CA LEU A 183 -10.29 3.57 8.11
C LEU A 183 -9.49 4.13 6.94
N LYS A 184 -8.29 3.57 6.74
CA LYS A 184 -7.44 3.88 5.60
C LYS A 184 -7.81 2.99 4.41
N TYR A 185 -8.19 3.64 3.31
CA TYR A 185 -8.51 2.99 2.04
C TYR A 185 -9.49 1.80 2.13
N PRO A 186 -10.61 1.92 2.86
CA PRO A 186 -11.54 0.81 3.02
C PRO A 186 -12.21 0.45 1.70
N PHE A 187 -12.34 -0.86 1.46
CA PHE A 187 -13.01 -1.44 0.30
C PHE A 187 -13.97 -2.54 0.74
N LEU A 188 -15.19 -2.55 0.19
CA LEU A 188 -16.22 -3.56 0.48
C LEU A 188 -15.67 -4.96 0.22
N LEU A 189 -15.76 -5.83 1.24
CA LEU A 189 -15.38 -7.23 1.10
C LEU A 189 -16.61 -8.12 0.98
N ARG A 190 -17.60 -7.93 1.86
CA ARG A 190 -18.85 -8.72 1.88
C ARG A 190 -19.96 -8.03 2.66
N VAL A 191 -21.20 -8.33 2.32
CA VAL A 191 -22.39 -7.97 3.09
C VAL A 191 -22.62 -9.02 4.17
N ARG A 192 -22.95 -8.60 5.40
CA ARG A 192 -23.18 -9.47 6.56
C ARG A 192 -24.66 -9.51 6.90
N THR A 193 -25.35 -10.56 6.45
CA THR A 193 -26.75 -10.82 6.78
C THR A 193 -26.92 -11.56 8.10
N ASP A 194 -25.81 -12.04 8.67
CA ASP A 194 -25.70 -12.77 9.92
C ASP A 194 -25.49 -11.87 11.15
N LEU A 195 -25.32 -10.56 10.94
CA LEU A 195 -25.01 -9.61 12.00
C LEU A 195 -26.02 -8.46 12.06
N ASN A 196 -26.35 -8.05 13.27
CA ASN A 196 -27.07 -6.82 13.57
C ASN A 196 -26.10 -5.76 14.13
N TRP A 197 -26.28 -4.50 13.74
CA TRP A 197 -25.36 -3.42 14.13
C TRP A 197 -25.41 -3.10 15.62
N GLU A 198 -26.60 -3.10 16.22
CA GLU A 198 -26.79 -2.82 17.63
C GLU A 198 -26.14 -3.89 18.51
N GLU A 199 -26.25 -5.17 18.14
CA GLU A 199 -25.60 -6.30 18.82
C GLU A 199 -24.07 -6.23 18.75
N LEU A 200 -23.52 -5.82 17.61
CA LEU A 200 -22.08 -5.63 17.44
C LEU A 200 -21.53 -4.55 18.37
N LEU A 201 -22.23 -3.43 18.50
CA LEU A 201 -21.78 -2.33 19.37
C LEU A 201 -21.76 -2.72 20.85
N GLN A 202 -22.66 -3.59 21.30
CA GLN A 202 -22.68 -4.08 22.68
C GLN A 202 -21.48 -4.99 22.94
N THR A 203 -21.19 -5.90 22.01
CA THR A 203 -20.08 -6.85 22.14
C THR A 203 -18.71 -6.15 22.22
N SER A 204 -18.53 -5.03 21.50
CA SER A 204 -17.29 -4.25 21.51
C SER A 204 -17.10 -3.39 22.77
N GLN A 205 -18.11 -3.21 23.63
CA GLN A 205 -17.99 -2.46 24.89
C GLN A 205 -17.57 -3.34 26.07
N ASP A 206 -17.75 -4.65 25.97
CA ASP A 206 -17.44 -5.63 27.02
C ASP A 206 -16.05 -6.28 26.86
N SER A 207 -15.28 -5.90 25.84
CA SER A 207 -13.95 -6.43 25.48
C SER A 207 -12.86 -5.38 25.58
#